data_AF-A0A8T6SMT4-F1
#
_entry.id   AF-A0A8T6SMT4-F1
#
_cell.length_a   1.000
_cell.length_b   1.000
_cell.length_c   1.000
_cell.angle_alpha   90.00
_cell.angle_beta   90.00
_cell.angle_gamma   90.00
#
_symmetry.space_group_name_H-M   'P 1'
#
loop_
_entity.id
_entity.type
_entity.pdbx_description
1 polymer ?
#
loop_
_entity_poly.entity_id
_entity_poly.type
_entity_poly.pdbx_seq_one_letter_code
_entity_poly.pdbx_strand_id
1 'polypeptide(L)'
;MPDSKVSPVTLFVTLRPMYDTVKLTLATLETEGIANLLTNPKETINKVTGECLESGYMENLLVKVSGNSVTICGSLSKFVNGNNVERLTRKATELAIEKLSDLLKLSLHQANVYRLDVAETLILKRPVREYLGLLGDSRYYDRCPQGKRSLLYRSDQRAKAFYGKIHEMHSKKKGENIPEVFQGRNALTYELRFLKRLARQFKRKAVKASDLFEQNFYIQAVD
;
A
#
# COMPACT_ATOMS: atom_id res chain seq x y z
N MET A 1 8.54 36.28 33.00
CA MET A 1 7.82 35.24 32.26
C MET A 1 8.85 34.45 31.48
N PRO A 2 9.03 33.14 31.69
CA PRO A 2 10.03 32.41 30.94
C PRO A 2 9.42 31.86 29.65
N ASP A 3 10.10 32.18 28.54
CA ASP A 3 9.88 31.62 27.21
C ASP A 3 9.86 30.09 27.25
N SER A 4 8.73 29.52 26.84
CA SER A 4 8.58 28.09 26.60
C SER A 4 9.32 27.72 25.31
N LYS A 5 10.61 27.41 25.45
CA LYS A 5 11.38 26.71 24.43
C LYS A 5 10.64 25.40 24.08
N VAL A 6 10.03 25.37 22.90
CA VAL A 6 9.47 24.17 22.30
C VAL A 6 10.62 23.19 22.10
N SER A 7 10.72 22.22 23.01
CA SER A 7 11.68 21.12 22.91
C SER A 7 11.44 20.36 21.60
N PRO A 8 12.49 20.05 20.82
CA PRO A 8 12.34 19.28 19.60
C PRO A 8 11.70 17.95 19.97
N VAL A 9 10.60 17.60 19.28
CA VAL A 9 9.92 16.32 19.45
C VAL A 9 10.88 15.24 19.01
N THR A 10 11.67 14.71 19.94
CA THR A 10 12.48 13.51 19.73
C THR A 10 11.49 12.40 19.38
N LEU A 11 11.52 11.93 18.14
CA LEU A 11 10.76 10.75 17.71
C LEU A 11 11.41 9.52 18.36
N PHE A 12 10.65 8.76 19.15
CA PHE A 12 11.25 7.72 20.01
C PHE A 12 11.53 6.41 19.28
N VAL A 13 10.89 6.11 18.15
CA VAL A 13 11.30 5.07 17.19
C VAL A 13 10.61 5.43 15.86
N THR A 14 11.37 5.60 14.78
CA THR A 14 10.84 5.59 13.39
C THR A 14 10.91 4.16 12.85
N LEU A 15 9.81 3.66 12.30
CA LEU A 15 9.84 2.47 11.45
C LEU A 15 10.07 2.95 10.02
N ARG A 16 11.27 2.75 9.48
CA ARG A 16 11.61 3.25 8.14
C ARG A 16 10.53 2.92 7.11
N PRO A 17 10.20 3.85 6.18
CA PRO A 17 9.19 3.62 5.16
C PRO A 17 9.39 2.33 4.38
N MET A 18 8.28 1.68 4.04
CA MET A 18 8.25 0.45 3.26
C MET A 18 7.11 0.46 2.25
N TYR A 19 7.20 -0.39 1.23
CA TYR A 19 6.06 -0.63 0.37
C TYR A 19 4.94 -1.30 1.17
N ASP A 20 3.73 -0.80 0.97
CA ASP A 20 2.52 -1.43 1.49
C ASP A 20 1.70 -2.00 0.34
N THR A 21 0.93 -1.15 -0.36
CA THR A 21 0.01 -1.59 -1.41
C THR A 21 0.63 -1.44 -2.80
N VAL A 22 0.46 -2.44 -3.66
CA VAL A 22 0.79 -2.37 -5.09
C VAL A 22 -0.43 -2.69 -5.95
N LYS A 23 -0.43 -2.16 -7.18
CA LYS A 23 -1.28 -2.65 -8.28
C LYS A 23 -0.41 -2.94 -9.48
N LEU A 24 -0.36 -4.21 -9.88
CA LEU A 24 0.37 -4.71 -11.04
C LEU A 24 -0.63 -5.13 -12.11
N THR A 25 -0.30 -4.93 -13.38
CA THR A 25 -1.03 -5.56 -14.49
C THR A 25 -0.04 -6.16 -15.48
N LEU A 26 -0.18 -7.45 -15.75
CA LEU A 26 0.51 -8.17 -16.81
C LEU A 26 -0.43 -8.28 -18.01
N ALA A 27 0.03 -7.89 -19.19
CA ALA A 27 -0.62 -8.25 -20.44
C ALA A 27 -0.07 -9.61 -20.87
N THR A 28 -0.93 -10.62 -21.00
CA THR A 28 -0.54 -11.99 -21.34
C THR A 28 -1.71 -12.71 -22.01
N LEU A 29 -1.41 -13.65 -22.90
CA LEU A 29 -2.40 -14.58 -23.47
C LEU A 29 -2.63 -15.80 -22.56
N GLU A 30 -1.76 -16.01 -21.58
CA GLU A 30 -1.80 -17.14 -20.64
C GLU A 30 -2.78 -16.85 -19.49
N THR A 31 -4.02 -16.50 -19.80
CA THR A 31 -5.04 -16.15 -18.80
C THR A 31 -5.94 -17.32 -18.39
N GLU A 32 -5.98 -18.37 -19.22
CA GLU A 32 -6.80 -19.55 -19.00
C GLU A 32 -6.42 -20.30 -17.72
N GLY A 33 -7.43 -20.67 -16.92
CA GLY A 33 -7.24 -21.46 -15.70
C GLY A 33 -6.67 -20.70 -14.50
N ILE A 34 -6.29 -19.42 -14.64
CA ILE A 34 -5.82 -18.61 -13.49
C ILE A 34 -6.88 -18.49 -12.41
N ALA A 35 -8.15 -18.29 -12.80
CA ALA A 35 -9.25 -18.18 -11.85
C ALA A 35 -9.39 -19.41 -10.94
N ASN A 36 -9.02 -20.60 -11.43
CA ASN A 36 -9.04 -21.85 -10.66
C ASN A 36 -7.99 -21.91 -9.56
N LEU A 37 -6.97 -21.04 -9.61
CA LEU A 37 -5.93 -20.90 -8.59
C LEU A 37 -6.36 -19.96 -7.45
N LEU A 38 -7.51 -19.29 -7.58
CA LEU A 38 -7.94 -18.24 -6.67
C LEU A 38 -8.96 -18.74 -5.64
N THR A 39 -8.88 -18.18 -4.45
CA THR A 39 -9.94 -18.32 -3.44
C THR A 39 -11.08 -17.35 -3.70
N ASN A 40 -12.31 -17.75 -3.35
CA ASN A 40 -13.53 -16.96 -3.56
C ASN A 40 -13.68 -16.42 -5.00
N PRO A 41 -13.59 -17.28 -6.04
CA PRO A 41 -13.71 -16.84 -7.42
C PRO A 41 -15.10 -16.24 -7.69
N LYS A 42 -15.12 -15.21 -8.52
CA LYS A 42 -16.31 -14.50 -8.98
C LYS A 42 -16.13 -14.15 -10.44
N GLU A 43 -17.15 -14.47 -11.21
CA GLU A 43 -17.27 -14.05 -12.61
C GLU A 43 -18.23 -12.86 -12.71
N THR A 44 -17.91 -11.89 -13.55
CA THR A 44 -18.77 -10.76 -13.88
C THR A 44 -18.74 -10.53 -15.37
N ILE A 45 -19.92 -10.54 -15.99
CA ILE A 45 -20.08 -10.31 -17.42
C ILE A 45 -20.67 -8.92 -17.64
N ASN A 46 -20.01 -8.11 -18.47
CA ASN A 46 -20.59 -6.87 -18.93
C ASN A 46 -21.70 -7.19 -19.95
N LYS A 47 -22.94 -6.92 -19.59
CA LYS A 47 -24.11 -7.22 -20.45
C LYS A 47 -24.14 -6.46 -21.79
N VAL A 48 -23.40 -5.35 -21.90
CA VAL A 48 -23.35 -4.53 -23.11
C VAL A 48 -22.21 -4.98 -24.02
N THR A 49 -21.00 -5.15 -23.47
CA THR A 49 -19.80 -5.48 -24.26
C THR A 49 -19.55 -6.98 -24.40
N GLY A 50 -20.20 -7.81 -23.57
CA GLY A 50 -19.93 -9.25 -23.46
C GLY A 50 -18.62 -9.58 -22.74
N GLU A 51 -17.86 -8.58 -22.29
CA GLU A 51 -16.57 -8.79 -21.63
C GLU A 51 -16.73 -9.55 -20.31
N CYS A 52 -16.00 -10.65 -20.18
CA CYS A 52 -15.90 -11.41 -18.95
C CYS A 52 -14.74 -10.89 -18.08
N LEU A 53 -15.02 -10.70 -16.80
CA LEU A 53 -14.05 -10.40 -15.75
C LEU A 53 -14.16 -11.50 -14.70
N GLU A 54 -13.13 -12.32 -14.60
CA GLU A 54 -12.96 -13.24 -13.48
C GLU A 54 -12.14 -12.56 -12.40
N SER A 55 -12.47 -12.83 -11.14
CA SER A 55 -11.74 -12.27 -10.01
C SER A 55 -11.77 -13.20 -8.81
N GLY A 56 -10.78 -13.08 -7.96
CA GLY A 56 -10.67 -13.86 -6.74
C GLY A 56 -9.46 -13.40 -5.94
N TYR A 57 -9.08 -14.16 -4.94
CA TYR A 57 -7.98 -13.79 -4.06
C TYR A 57 -6.87 -14.84 -4.09
N MET A 58 -5.65 -14.35 -4.27
CA MET A 58 -4.43 -15.09 -3.94
C MET A 58 -3.97 -14.55 -2.60
N GLU A 59 -4.19 -15.31 -1.52
CA GLU A 59 -4.03 -14.84 -0.14
C GLU A 59 -4.82 -13.54 0.11
N ASN A 60 -4.14 -12.42 0.40
CA ASN A 60 -4.76 -11.12 0.62
C ASN A 60 -4.78 -10.22 -0.62
N LEU A 61 -4.32 -10.72 -1.78
CA LEU A 61 -4.22 -9.94 -3.02
C LEU A 61 -5.41 -10.26 -3.91
N LEU A 62 -6.12 -9.21 -4.33
CA LEU A 62 -7.18 -9.33 -5.32
C LEU A 62 -6.55 -9.55 -6.69
N VAL A 63 -6.88 -10.67 -7.32
CA VAL A 63 -6.50 -11.00 -8.69
C VAL A 63 -7.73 -10.82 -9.58
N LYS A 64 -7.52 -10.20 -10.75
CA LYS A 64 -8.53 -9.96 -11.77
C LYS A 64 -8.00 -10.39 -13.11
N VAL A 65 -8.75 -11.22 -13.81
CA VAL A 65 -8.42 -11.72 -15.15
C VAL A 65 -9.47 -11.18 -16.10
N SER A 66 -9.03 -10.49 -17.15
CA SER A 66 -9.93 -9.93 -18.17
C SER A 66 -9.24 -9.90 -19.51
N GLY A 67 -9.81 -10.64 -20.47
CA GLY A 67 -9.22 -10.85 -21.79
C GLY A 67 -7.77 -11.32 -21.69
N ASN A 68 -6.86 -10.51 -22.23
CA ASN A 68 -5.42 -10.78 -22.25
C ASN A 68 -4.67 -10.03 -21.14
N SER A 69 -5.28 -9.90 -19.96
CA SER A 69 -4.67 -9.18 -18.85
C SER A 69 -4.97 -9.79 -17.48
N VAL A 70 -3.95 -9.78 -16.63
CA VAL A 70 -4.04 -10.17 -15.23
C VAL A 70 -3.63 -8.99 -14.37
N THR A 71 -4.55 -8.52 -13.53
CA THR A 71 -4.31 -7.42 -12.59
C THR A 71 -4.30 -7.95 -11.16
N ILE A 72 -3.24 -7.61 -10.42
CA ILE A 72 -3.04 -8.01 -9.02
C ILE A 72 -3.01 -6.74 -8.19
N CYS A 73 -3.78 -6.68 -7.10
CA CYS A 73 -3.87 -5.51 -6.24
C CYS A 73 -3.99 -5.89 -4.77
N GLY A 74 -3.13 -5.32 -3.93
CA GLY A 74 -3.20 -5.52 -2.48
C GLY A 74 -1.89 -5.18 -1.77
N SER A 75 -1.83 -5.46 -0.47
CA SER A 75 -0.64 -5.19 0.36
C SER A 75 0.38 -6.32 0.21
N LEU A 76 1.57 -5.99 -0.31
CA LEU A 76 2.69 -6.94 -0.38
C LEU A 76 3.23 -7.26 1.02
N SER A 77 3.24 -6.29 1.92
CA SER A 77 3.68 -6.52 3.31
C SER A 77 2.82 -7.60 3.98
N LYS A 78 1.49 -7.54 3.81
CA LYS A 78 0.59 -8.60 4.31
C LYS A 78 0.76 -9.94 3.59
N PHE A 79 1.07 -9.92 2.30
CA PHE A 79 1.31 -11.16 1.55
C PHE A 79 2.55 -11.91 2.05
N VAL A 80 3.60 -11.17 2.43
CA VAL A 80 4.85 -11.77 2.93
C VAL A 80 4.76 -12.08 4.42
N ASN A 81 4.30 -11.14 5.24
CA ASN A 81 4.41 -11.21 6.70
C ASN A 81 3.08 -11.57 7.40
N GLY A 82 1.97 -11.69 6.66
CA GLY A 82 0.62 -11.83 7.23
C GLY A 82 0.07 -10.57 7.91
N ASN A 83 0.93 -9.55 8.11
CA ASN A 83 0.62 -8.29 8.76
C ASN A 83 1.31 -7.12 8.04
N ASN A 84 1.01 -5.88 8.44
CA ASN A 84 1.65 -4.66 7.91
C ASN A 84 2.39 -3.88 9.00
N VAL A 85 2.99 -4.61 9.94
CA VAL A 85 3.84 -4.09 11.02
C VAL A 85 5.30 -4.31 10.70
N GLU A 86 5.62 -5.53 10.25
CA GLU A 86 6.97 -5.90 9.89
C GLU A 86 7.41 -5.26 8.57
N ARG A 87 8.67 -4.86 8.53
CA ARG A 87 9.27 -4.16 7.39
C ARG A 87 9.35 -5.08 6.18
N LEU A 88 8.78 -4.66 5.06
CA LEU A 88 9.05 -5.26 3.76
C LEU A 88 10.36 -4.70 3.20
N THR A 89 11.41 -5.53 3.18
CA THR A 89 12.71 -5.17 2.62
C THR A 89 12.71 -5.26 1.10
N ARG A 90 13.67 -4.60 0.44
CA ARG A 90 13.86 -4.70 -1.02
C ARG A 90 13.98 -6.16 -1.50
N LYS A 91 14.75 -6.99 -0.78
CA LYS A 91 14.89 -8.42 -1.10
C LYS A 91 13.61 -9.21 -0.84
N ALA A 92 12.87 -8.89 0.23
CA ALA A 92 11.57 -9.51 0.47
C ALA A 92 10.54 -9.13 -0.61
N THR A 93 10.59 -7.92 -1.16
CA THR A 93 9.78 -7.52 -2.32
C THR A 93 10.09 -8.37 -3.55
N GLU A 94 11.38 -8.62 -3.86
CA GLU A 94 11.79 -9.51 -4.95
C GLU A 94 11.21 -10.92 -4.78
N LEU A 95 11.46 -11.53 -3.61
CA LEU A 95 10.95 -12.87 -3.27
C LEU A 95 9.41 -12.93 -3.30
N ALA A 96 8.71 -11.83 -2.96
CA ALA A 96 7.26 -11.76 -3.04
C ALA A 96 6.76 -11.82 -4.49
N ILE A 97 7.43 -11.13 -5.41
CA ILE A 97 7.09 -11.15 -6.85
C ILE A 97 7.40 -12.53 -7.45
N GLU A 98 8.50 -13.16 -7.05
CA GLU A 98 8.83 -14.54 -7.44
C GLU A 98 7.77 -15.53 -6.94
N LYS A 99 7.44 -15.49 -5.64
CA LYS A 99 6.40 -16.34 -5.04
C LYS A 99 5.04 -16.15 -5.74
N LEU A 100 4.65 -14.92 -6.06
CA LEU A 100 3.41 -14.67 -6.81
C LEU A 100 3.47 -15.20 -8.24
N SER A 101 4.65 -15.12 -8.87
CA SER A 101 4.86 -15.67 -10.21
C SER A 101 4.67 -17.18 -10.22
N ASP A 102 5.21 -17.87 -9.22
CA ASP A 102 5.07 -19.32 -9.07
C ASP A 102 3.62 -19.73 -8.79
N LEU A 103 2.96 -19.04 -7.85
CA LEU A 103 1.57 -19.34 -7.47
C LEU A 103 0.58 -19.14 -8.62
N LEU A 104 0.79 -18.11 -9.44
CA LEU A 104 -0.07 -17.81 -10.59
C LEU A 104 0.41 -18.47 -11.89
N LYS A 105 1.58 -19.13 -11.86
CA LYS A 105 2.26 -19.70 -13.03
C LYS A 105 2.47 -18.69 -14.15
N LEU A 106 2.83 -17.45 -13.79
CA LEU A 106 3.02 -16.33 -14.70
C LEU A 106 4.30 -15.57 -14.37
N SER A 107 5.08 -15.16 -15.38
CA SER A 107 6.23 -14.28 -15.13
C SER A 107 5.80 -12.84 -14.86
N LEU A 108 5.73 -12.45 -13.59
CA LEU A 108 5.25 -11.12 -13.19
C LEU A 108 6.31 -10.02 -13.27
N HIS A 109 7.58 -10.35 -13.48
CA HIS A 109 8.68 -9.39 -13.54
C HIS A 109 8.42 -8.23 -14.53
N GLN A 110 7.76 -8.52 -15.66
CA GLN A 110 7.43 -7.56 -16.71
C GLN A 110 6.06 -6.88 -16.55
N ALA A 111 5.33 -7.21 -15.48
CA ALA A 111 4.05 -6.57 -15.18
C ALA A 111 4.25 -5.07 -14.90
N ASN A 112 3.35 -4.24 -15.44
CA ASN A 112 3.38 -2.81 -15.22
C ASN A 112 2.79 -2.47 -13.83
N VAL A 113 3.50 -1.63 -13.07
CA VAL A 113 3.05 -1.10 -11.78
C VAL A 113 2.24 0.16 -12.03
N TYR A 114 0.97 0.15 -11.64
CA TYR A 114 0.04 1.29 -11.78
C TYR A 114 -0.24 2.01 -10.47
N ARG A 115 -0.08 1.33 -9.33
CA ARG A 115 -0.15 1.90 -7.99
C ARG A 115 0.99 1.39 -7.15
N LEU A 116 1.55 2.28 -6.36
CA LEU A 116 2.52 1.97 -5.31
C LEU A 116 2.17 2.84 -4.11
N ASP A 117 2.03 2.24 -2.95
CA ASP A 117 1.85 2.96 -1.69
C ASP A 117 3.06 2.67 -0.80
N VAL A 118 3.58 3.71 -0.18
CA VAL A 118 4.66 3.63 0.80
C VAL A 118 4.11 4.07 2.15
N ALA A 119 4.39 3.31 3.19
CA ALA A 119 3.85 3.51 4.51
C ALA A 119 4.95 3.50 5.58
N GLU A 120 4.75 4.31 6.61
CA GLU A 120 5.53 4.33 7.85
C GLU A 120 4.59 4.51 9.05
N THR A 121 4.86 3.80 10.14
CA THR A 121 4.15 3.98 11.42
C THR A 121 5.08 4.60 12.46
N LEU A 122 4.68 5.75 12.97
CA LEU A 122 5.39 6.53 13.98
C LEU A 122 4.81 6.25 15.38
N ILE A 123 5.69 6.00 16.34
CA ILE A 123 5.33 5.93 17.76
C ILE A 123 5.41 7.33 18.38
N LEU A 124 4.28 7.80 18.91
CA LEU A 124 4.08 9.17 19.38
C LEU A 124 3.91 9.22 20.91
N LYS A 125 4.32 10.35 21.49
CA LYS A 125 4.16 10.61 22.93
C LYS A 125 2.74 10.98 23.32
N ARG A 126 2.05 11.72 22.45
CA ARG A 126 0.69 12.22 22.69
C ARG A 126 -0.33 11.50 21.80
N PRO A 127 -1.63 11.61 22.10
CA PRO A 127 -2.69 11.08 21.24
C PRO A 127 -2.57 11.55 19.79
N VAL A 128 -2.76 10.64 18.84
CA VAL A 128 -2.64 10.89 17.38
C VAL A 128 -3.42 12.13 16.94
N ARG A 129 -4.63 12.34 17.49
CA ARG A 129 -5.50 13.49 17.16
C ARG A 129 -4.83 14.85 17.35
N GLU A 130 -3.93 14.96 18.34
CA GLU A 130 -3.25 16.23 18.62
C GLU A 130 -2.25 16.57 17.53
N TYR A 131 -1.56 15.57 16.99
CA TYR A 131 -0.65 15.76 15.85
C TYR A 131 -1.39 16.05 14.56
N LEU A 132 -2.52 15.37 14.31
CA LEU A 132 -3.35 15.64 13.13
C LEU A 132 -3.87 17.09 13.12
N GLY A 133 -4.14 17.67 14.30
CA GLY A 133 -4.55 19.07 14.45
C GLY A 133 -3.46 20.07 14.06
N LEU A 134 -2.18 19.68 14.11
CA LEU A 134 -1.04 20.51 13.72
C LEU A 134 -0.74 20.47 12.22
N LEU A 135 -1.27 19.48 11.50
CA LEU A 135 -1.07 19.35 10.07
C LEU A 135 -1.96 20.37 9.33
N GLY A 136 -1.36 21.48 8.90
CA GLY A 136 -1.99 22.53 8.10
C GLY A 136 -2.24 22.12 6.64
N ASP A 137 -2.33 23.07 5.72
CA ASP A 137 -2.55 22.76 4.32
C ASP A 137 -1.31 22.18 3.63
N SER A 138 -1.53 21.34 2.63
CA SER A 138 -0.46 20.75 1.80
C SER A 138 -0.64 21.24 0.38
N ARG A 139 0.33 22.02 -0.12
CA ARG A 139 0.32 22.54 -1.49
C ARG A 139 0.02 21.43 -2.51
N TYR A 140 -0.91 21.69 -3.44
CA TYR A 140 -1.41 20.79 -4.49
C TYR A 140 -2.33 19.64 -4.02
N TYR A 141 -2.76 19.65 -2.76
CA TYR A 141 -3.70 18.66 -2.26
C TYR A 141 -4.87 19.31 -1.55
N ASP A 142 -6.04 18.75 -1.75
CA ASP A 142 -7.22 19.04 -0.95
C ASP A 142 -7.06 18.37 0.41
N ARG A 143 -7.25 19.15 1.48
CA ARG A 143 -7.22 18.67 2.85
C ARG A 143 -8.60 18.14 3.23
N CYS A 144 -8.71 16.85 3.48
CA CYS A 144 -9.95 16.16 3.77
C CYS A 144 -9.88 15.45 5.14
N PRO A 145 -10.27 16.12 6.25
CA PRO A 145 -10.40 15.48 7.55
C PRO A 145 -11.42 14.33 7.50
N GLN A 146 -11.06 13.18 8.08
CA GLN A 146 -11.90 11.99 8.15
C GLN A 146 -12.23 11.75 9.63
N GLY A 147 -13.19 12.52 10.13
CA GLY A 147 -13.50 12.60 11.56
C GLY A 147 -12.33 13.15 12.39
N LYS A 148 -12.22 12.72 13.66
CA LYS A 148 -11.20 13.20 14.62
C LYS A 148 -9.90 12.38 14.62
N ARG A 149 -9.82 11.32 13.80
CA ARG A 149 -8.80 10.25 13.95
C ARG A 149 -8.00 9.96 12.67
N SER A 150 -8.37 10.60 11.57
CA SER A 150 -7.68 10.45 10.29
C SER A 150 -7.75 11.73 9.48
N LEU A 151 -6.73 11.93 8.64
CA LEU A 151 -6.61 13.05 7.74
C LEU A 151 -6.13 12.53 6.39
N LEU A 152 -6.82 12.90 5.32
CA LEU A 152 -6.43 12.57 3.96
C LEU A 152 -6.10 13.87 3.24
N TYR A 153 -4.93 13.95 2.62
CA TYR A 153 -4.67 14.94 1.59
C TYR A 153 -4.78 14.26 0.23
N ARG A 154 -5.59 14.80 -0.68
CA ARG A 154 -5.85 14.17 -1.97
C ARG A 154 -5.50 15.10 -3.13
N SER A 155 -4.90 14.53 -4.15
CA SER A 155 -4.83 15.12 -5.48
C SER A 155 -5.32 14.10 -6.52
N ASP A 156 -5.31 14.48 -7.79
CA ASP A 156 -5.69 13.57 -8.88
C ASP A 156 -4.76 12.36 -9.03
N GLN A 157 -3.50 12.49 -8.62
CA GLN A 157 -2.45 11.50 -8.88
C GLN A 157 -1.88 10.86 -7.60
N ARG A 158 -2.02 11.52 -6.46
CA ARG A 158 -1.46 11.09 -5.18
C ARG A 158 -2.47 11.24 -4.05
N ALA A 159 -2.24 10.51 -2.97
CA ALA A 159 -2.85 10.80 -1.69
C ALA A 159 -1.81 10.68 -0.57
N LYS A 160 -1.99 11.47 0.49
CA LYS A 160 -1.27 11.35 1.76
C LYS A 160 -2.28 10.99 2.84
N ALA A 161 -2.20 9.79 3.40
CA ALA A 161 -3.13 9.37 4.45
C ALA A 161 -2.43 9.35 5.80
N PHE A 162 -3.07 9.93 6.81
CA PHE A 162 -2.62 9.93 8.19
C PHE A 162 -3.72 9.35 9.06
N TYR A 163 -3.43 8.32 9.83
CA TYR A 163 -4.44 7.70 10.71
C TYR A 163 -3.82 6.96 11.89
N GLY A 164 -4.56 6.86 13.00
CA GLY A 164 -4.14 6.07 14.15
C GLY A 164 -4.17 4.56 13.84
N LYS A 165 -3.02 3.88 13.91
CA LYS A 165 -2.86 2.45 13.58
C LYS A 165 -3.77 1.56 14.43
N ILE A 166 -3.74 1.76 15.75
CA ILE A 166 -4.53 0.96 16.70
C ILE A 166 -6.03 1.09 16.42
N HIS A 167 -6.49 2.30 16.12
CA HIS A 167 -7.89 2.55 15.79
C HIS A 167 -8.29 1.87 14.46
N GLU A 168 -7.42 1.91 13.46
CA GLU A 168 -7.66 1.23 12.17
C GLU A 168 -7.76 -0.29 12.33
N MET A 169 -6.93 -0.89 13.18
CA MET A 169 -7.00 -2.31 13.49
C MET A 169 -8.33 -2.68 14.14
N HIS A 170 -8.75 -1.93 15.16
CA HIS A 170 -10.04 -2.17 15.82
C HIS A 170 -11.26 -1.98 14.89
N SER A 171 -11.20 -1.04 13.95
CA SER A 171 -12.34 -0.77 13.06
C SER A 171 -12.47 -1.77 11.92
N LYS A 172 -11.36 -2.30 11.39
CA LYS A 172 -11.37 -3.23 10.26
C LYS A 172 -11.35 -4.70 10.65
N LYS A 173 -10.81 -5.02 11.83
CA LYS A 173 -10.58 -6.40 12.27
C LYS A 173 -10.86 -6.55 13.76
N LYS A 174 -12.15 -6.61 14.09
CA LYS A 174 -12.59 -6.87 15.47
C LYS A 174 -11.99 -8.19 15.96
N GLY A 175 -11.18 -8.14 17.02
CA GLY A 175 -10.62 -9.31 17.69
C GLY A 175 -9.16 -9.66 17.37
N GLU A 176 -8.47 -8.95 16.46
CA GLU A 176 -7.02 -9.13 16.32
C GLU A 176 -6.26 -8.52 17.49
N ASN A 177 -5.26 -9.25 18.00
CA ASN A 177 -4.37 -8.76 19.03
C ASN A 177 -3.54 -7.58 18.50
N ILE A 178 -3.43 -6.52 19.32
CA ILE A 178 -2.55 -5.39 19.01
C ILE A 178 -1.11 -5.91 19.10
N PRO A 179 -0.29 -5.76 18.04
CA PRO A 179 1.12 -6.13 18.05
C PRO A 179 1.86 -5.43 19.20
N GLU A 180 2.77 -6.14 19.86
CA GLU A 180 3.47 -5.69 21.07
C GLU A 180 4.09 -4.29 20.90
N VAL A 181 4.66 -4.00 19.73
CA VAL A 181 5.24 -2.70 19.37
C VAL A 181 4.26 -1.52 19.47
N PHE A 182 2.95 -1.76 19.42
CA PHE A 182 1.90 -0.75 19.52
C PHE A 182 1.13 -0.78 20.85
N GLN A 183 1.29 -1.82 21.68
CA GLN A 183 0.53 -1.96 22.93
C GLN A 183 0.83 -0.81 23.90
N GLY A 184 -0.22 -0.15 24.38
CA GLY A 184 -0.12 1.01 25.29
C GLY A 184 0.51 2.26 24.67
N ARG A 185 0.73 2.31 23.35
CA ARG A 185 1.39 3.43 22.65
C ARG A 185 0.43 4.19 21.75
N ASN A 186 0.80 5.41 21.38
CA ASN A 186 0.13 6.13 20.31
C ASN A 186 0.85 5.85 18.99
N ALA A 187 0.18 5.21 18.03
CA ALA A 187 0.78 4.86 16.74
C ALA A 187 0.07 5.59 15.59
N LEU A 188 0.78 6.48 14.89
CA LEU A 188 0.28 7.19 13.71
C LEU A 188 0.90 6.55 12.46
N THR A 189 0.08 6.10 11.53
CA THR A 189 0.56 5.69 10.21
C THR A 189 0.44 6.84 9.24
N TYR A 190 1.52 7.07 8.50
CA TYR A 190 1.58 7.92 7.33
C TYR A 190 1.73 7.04 6.08
N GLU A 191 0.89 7.27 5.08
CA GLU A 191 1.00 6.62 3.77
C GLU A 191 1.08 7.66 2.65
N LEU A 192 2.08 7.52 1.78
CA LEU A 192 2.14 8.18 0.49
C LEU A 192 1.66 7.20 -0.59
N ARG A 193 0.54 7.54 -1.24
CA ARG A 193 -0.10 6.69 -2.24
C ARG A 193 0.08 7.28 -3.62
N PHE A 194 0.72 6.55 -4.52
CA PHE A 194 0.86 6.91 -5.93
C PHE A 194 -0.26 6.22 -6.73
N LEU A 195 -1.32 6.97 -7.06
CA LEU A 195 -2.58 6.39 -7.55
C LEU A 195 -2.71 6.39 -9.08
N LYS A 196 -2.07 7.32 -9.78
CA LYS A 196 -2.13 7.45 -11.24
C LYS A 196 -0.81 7.90 -11.83
N ARG A 197 -0.52 7.52 -13.07
CA ARG A 197 0.65 8.00 -13.85
C ARG A 197 2.00 7.74 -13.14
N LEU A 198 2.13 6.62 -12.41
CA LEU A 198 3.31 6.27 -11.61
C LEU A 198 4.62 6.47 -12.38
N ALA A 199 4.74 5.91 -13.59
CA ALA A 199 5.93 6.02 -14.43
C ALA A 199 6.37 7.47 -14.65
N ARG A 200 5.44 8.38 -14.96
CA ARG A 200 5.74 9.81 -15.12
C ARG A 200 6.27 10.45 -13.83
N GLN A 201 5.73 10.03 -12.68
CA GLN A 201 6.16 10.56 -11.38
C GLN A 201 7.56 10.11 -11.00
N PHE A 202 7.97 8.93 -11.46
CA PHE A 202 9.32 8.38 -11.30
C PHE A 202 10.23 8.68 -12.50
N LYS A 203 9.77 9.51 -13.46
CA LYS A 203 10.50 9.87 -14.70
C LYS A 203 10.96 8.66 -15.53
N ARG A 204 10.13 7.60 -15.56
CA ARG A 204 10.35 6.39 -16.36
C ARG A 204 9.32 6.26 -17.47
N LYS A 205 9.64 5.51 -18.53
CA LYS A 205 8.68 5.14 -19.60
C LYS A 205 7.59 4.22 -19.07
N ALA A 206 7.98 3.25 -18.25
CA ALA A 206 7.11 2.36 -17.49
C ALA A 206 7.78 2.06 -16.15
N VAL A 207 6.98 1.61 -15.17
CA VAL A 207 7.51 0.98 -13.95
C VAL A 207 7.11 -0.47 -14.02
N LYS A 208 8.09 -1.37 -13.98
CA LYS A 208 7.90 -2.82 -13.99
C LYS A 208 7.93 -3.36 -12.57
N ALA A 209 7.38 -4.56 -12.35
CA ALA A 209 7.49 -5.23 -11.06
C ALA A 209 8.96 -5.45 -10.66
N SER A 210 9.83 -5.71 -11.64
CA SER A 210 11.29 -5.80 -11.43
C SER A 210 11.92 -4.51 -10.91
N ASP A 211 11.38 -3.35 -11.25
CA ASP A 211 11.90 -2.07 -10.77
C ASP A 211 11.70 -1.90 -9.26
N LEU A 212 10.68 -2.54 -8.67
CA LEU A 212 10.38 -2.42 -7.24
C LEU A 212 11.54 -2.88 -6.34
N PHE A 213 12.40 -3.76 -6.84
CA PHE A 213 13.57 -4.22 -6.11
C PHE A 213 14.91 -3.77 -6.73
N GLU A 214 14.87 -2.88 -7.71
CA GLU A 214 16.04 -2.13 -8.17
C GLU A 214 16.42 -1.09 -7.11
N GLN A 215 17.71 -1.01 -6.76
CA GLN A 215 18.18 -0.17 -5.66
C GLN A 215 17.80 1.31 -5.83
N ASN A 216 18.00 1.89 -7.02
CA ASN A 216 17.74 3.31 -7.24
C ASN A 216 16.25 3.65 -7.18
N PHE A 217 15.40 2.79 -7.77
CA PHE A 217 13.95 2.97 -7.71
C PHE A 217 13.45 2.83 -6.27
N TYR A 218 13.94 1.83 -5.54
CA TYR A 218 13.56 1.61 -4.15
C TYR A 218 13.88 2.84 -3.29
N ILE A 219 15.11 3.35 -3.36
CA ILE A 219 15.53 4.58 -2.66
C ILE A 219 14.61 5.75 -3.03
N GLN A 220 14.40 6.00 -4.33
CA GLN A 220 13.52 7.08 -4.79
C GLN A 220 12.06 6.97 -4.30
N ALA A 221 11.59 5.75 -4.06
CA ALA A 221 10.21 5.51 -3.64
C ALA A 221 10.02 5.64 -2.12
N VAL A 222 11.04 5.33 -1.32
CA VAL A 222 10.92 5.23 0.15
C VAL A 222 11.64 6.34 0.93
N ASP A 223 12.60 7.04 0.31
CA ASP A 223 13.32 8.19 0.88
C ASP A 223 12.80 9.54 0.34
#